data_AF-A0A1C7ZAR1-F1
#
_entry.id   AF-A0A1C7ZAR1-F1
#
_cell.length_a   1.000
_cell.length_b   1.000
_cell.length_c   1.000
_cell.angle_alpha   90.00
_cell.angle_beta   90.00
_cell.angle_gamma   90.00
#
_symmetry.space_group_name_H-M   'P 1'
#
loop_
_entity.id
_entity.type
_entity.pdbx_description
1 polymer ?
#
loop_
_entity_poly.entity_id
_entity_poly.type
_entity_poly.pdbx_seq_one_letter_code
_entity_poly.pdbx_strand_id
1 'polypeptide(L)' 'MIKATSETSLEQSLLHISDLLRCAAATAYESGDSLNGPKRDLAFSAVHLIEMARTELDRSLMSVETR' A
#
# COMPACT_ATOMS: atom_id res chain seq x y z
N MET A 1 6.58 -18.66 28.91
CA MET A 1 6.96 -17.45 28.14
C MET A 1 6.55 -17.65 26.70
N ILE A 2 5.33 -17.25 26.30
CA ILE A 2 4.87 -17.33 24.90
C ILE A 2 3.94 -16.12 24.64
N LYS A 3 4.52 -14.99 24.26
CA LYS A 3 3.78 -13.80 23.79
C LYS A 3 4.66 -13.03 22.81
N ALA A 4 5.11 -13.70 21.75
CA ALA A 4 6.00 -13.09 20.75
C ALA A 4 5.73 -13.55 19.30
N THR A 5 4.64 -14.28 19.03
CA THR A 5 4.39 -14.84 17.67
C THR A 5 3.31 -14.10 16.88
N SER A 6 2.39 -13.39 17.54
CA SER A 6 1.27 -12.72 16.87
C SER A 6 1.62 -11.33 16.33
N GLU A 7 2.51 -10.59 17.02
CA GLU A 7 2.89 -9.22 16.63
C GLU A 7 3.86 -9.22 15.46
N THR A 8 4.85 -10.13 15.44
CA THR A 8 5.75 -10.31 14.29
C THR A 8 4.98 -10.72 13.03
N SER A 9 3.92 -11.52 13.17
CA SER A 9 3.04 -11.90 12.05
C SER A 9 2.25 -10.72 11.48
N LEU A 10 1.75 -9.84 12.36
CA LEU A 10 1.04 -8.64 11.93
C LEU A 10 1.97 -7.67 11.21
N GLU A 11 3.12 -7.33 11.81
CA GLU A 11 4.10 -6.44 11.20
C GLU A 11 4.56 -6.95 9.83
N GLN A 12 4.91 -8.24 9.73
CA GLN A 12 5.26 -8.88 8.46
C GLN A 12 4.14 -8.82 7.42
N SER A 13 2.89 -9.03 7.84
CA SER A 13 1.71 -8.92 6.98
C SER A 13 1.52 -7.49 6.47
N LEU A 14 1.66 -6.48 7.34
CA LEU A 14 1.54 -5.08 6.94
C LEU A 14 2.68 -4.66 6.01
N LEU A 15 3.92 -5.10 6.24
CA LEU A 15 5.03 -4.90 5.31
C LEU A 15 4.76 -5.55 3.95
N HIS A 16 4.24 -6.77 3.93
CA HIS A 16 3.87 -7.45 2.70
C HIS A 16 2.77 -6.70 1.92
N ILE A 17 1.74 -6.19 2.61
CA ILE A 17 0.70 -5.34 2.00
C ILE A 17 1.33 -4.05 1.46
N SER A 18 2.28 -3.45 2.16
CA SER A 18 2.97 -2.23 1.74
C SER A 18 3.74 -2.42 0.42
N ASP A 19 4.32 -3.61 0.22
CA ASP A 19 4.93 -4.01 -1.05
C ASP A 19 3.89 -4.25 -2.16
N LEU A 20 2.77 -4.91 -1.84
CA LEU A 20 1.69 -5.13 -2.80
C LEU A 20 1.10 -3.80 -3.29
N LEU A 21 0.90 -2.82 -2.39
CA LEU A 21 0.42 -1.50 -2.74
C LEU A 21 1.40 -0.76 -3.66
N ARG A 22 2.71 -0.86 -3.41
CA ARG A 22 3.74 -0.31 -4.31
C ARG A 22 3.64 -0.91 -5.72
N CYS A 23 3.50 -2.24 -5.81
CA CYS A 23 3.32 -2.91 -7.11
C CYS A 23 2.01 -2.51 -7.80
N ALA A 24 0.92 -2.35 -7.05
CA ALA A 24 -0.37 -1.91 -7.58
C ALA A 24 -0.29 -0.47 -8.14
N ALA A 25 0.38 0.44 -7.42
CA ALA A 25 0.59 1.82 -7.86
C ALA A 25 1.40 1.86 -9.17
N ALA A 26 2.50 1.11 -9.26
CA ALA A 26 3.30 1.01 -10.48
C ALA A 26 2.47 0.45 -11.66
N THR A 27 1.69 -0.61 -11.41
CA THR A 27 0.81 -1.21 -12.43
C THR A 27 -0.25 -0.23 -12.93
N ALA A 28 -0.91 0.50 -12.01
CA ALA A 28 -1.92 1.48 -12.36
C ALA A 28 -1.32 2.68 -13.11
N TYR A 29 -0.12 3.11 -12.71
CA TYR A 29 0.63 4.16 -13.40
C TYR A 29 0.98 3.75 -14.83
N GLU A 30 1.64 2.60 -15.01
CA GLU A 30 2.02 2.09 -16.34
C GLU A 30 0.79 1.86 -17.24
N SER A 31 -0.32 1.37 -16.66
CA SER A 31 -1.59 1.21 -17.38
C SER A 31 -2.15 2.55 -17.84
N GLY A 32 -1.96 3.62 -17.06
CA GLY A 32 -2.40 4.98 -17.37
C GLY A 32 -1.47 5.75 -18.30
N ASP A 33 -0.18 5.41 -18.36
CA ASP A 33 0.84 6.17 -19.08
C ASP A 33 0.59 6.22 -20.59
N SER A 34 0.03 5.14 -21.16
CA SER A 34 -0.35 5.06 -22.58
C SER A 34 -1.77 5.59 -22.88
N LEU A 35 -2.54 5.97 -21.86
CA LEU A 35 -3.92 6.44 -22.00
C LEU A 35 -3.97 7.97 -22.11
N ASN A 36 -5.11 8.50 -22.56
CA ASN A 36 -5.37 9.94 -22.65
C ASN A 36 -6.79 10.28 -22.18
N GLY A 37 -6.99 11.55 -21.77
CA GLY A 37 -8.28 12.07 -21.32
C GLY A 37 -8.84 11.32 -20.10
N PRO A 38 -10.17 11.15 -20.00
CA PRO A 38 -10.81 10.62 -18.79
C PRO A 38 -10.32 9.24 -18.33
N LYS A 39 -9.82 8.41 -19.24
CA LYS A 39 -9.27 7.08 -18.89
C LYS A 39 -7.93 7.19 -18.16
N ARG A 40 -7.08 8.15 -18.57
CA ARG A 40 -5.83 8.46 -17.89
C ARG A 40 -6.11 9.06 -16.51
N ASP A 41 -7.08 9.98 -16.44
CA ASP A 41 -7.49 10.60 -15.18
C ASP A 41 -7.98 9.54 -14.19
N LEU A 42 -8.76 8.56 -14.65
CA LEU A 42 -9.20 7.44 -13.82
C LEU A 42 -8.03 6.56 -13.34
N ALA A 43 -7.09 6.20 -14.23
CA ALA A 43 -5.93 5.40 -13.87
C ALA A 43 -5.05 6.11 -12.82
N PHE A 44 -4.82 7.41 -12.98
CA PHE A 44 -4.04 8.21 -12.04
C PHE A 44 -4.81 8.47 -10.74
N SER A 45 -6.14 8.56 -10.78
CA SER A 45 -6.97 8.56 -9.58
C SER A 45 -6.79 7.25 -8.79
N ALA A 46 -6.71 6.10 -9.47
CA ALA A 46 -6.42 4.83 -8.81
C ALA A 46 -5.03 4.81 -8.16
N VAL A 47 -4.00 5.32 -8.84
CA VAL A 47 -2.65 5.51 -8.24
C VAL A 47 -2.75 6.34 -6.97
N HIS A 48 -3.43 7.48 -7.02
CA HIS A 48 -3.60 8.34 -5.86
C HIS A 48 -4.28 7.63 -4.68
N LEU A 49 -5.35 6.87 -4.94
CA LEU A 49 -6.05 6.10 -3.91
C LEU A 49 -5.17 5.01 -3.30
N ILE A 50 -4.31 4.36 -4.10
CA ILE A 50 -3.36 3.35 -3.62
C ILE A 50 -2.30 3.97 -2.70
N GLU A 51 -1.76 5.14 -3.08
CA GLU A 51 -0.80 5.88 -2.24
C GLU A 51 -1.43 6.37 -0.92
N MET A 52 -2.70 6.78 -0.96
CA MET A 52 -3.44 7.09 0.28
C MET A 52 -3.59 5.85 1.17
N ALA A 53 -3.97 4.70 0.60
CA ALA A 53 -4.07 3.46 1.35
C ALA A 53 -2.72 3.06 1.98
N ARG A 54 -1.61 3.25 1.25
CA ARG A 54 -0.26 3.03 1.76
C ARG A 54 0.08 3.95 2.93
N THR A 55 -0.31 5.22 2.84
CA THR A 55 -0.09 6.20 3.93
C THR A 55 -0.81 5.77 5.21
N GLU A 56 -2.06 5.30 5.13
CA GLU A 56 -2.79 4.79 6.29
C GLU A 56 -2.20 3.48 6.84
N LEU A 57 -1.65 2.64 5.96
CA LEU A 57 -0.94 1.43 6.34
C LEU A 57 0.37 1.74 7.07
N ASP A 58 1.17 2.68 6.57
CA ASP A 58 2.43 3.10 7.17
C ASP A 58 2.20 3.70 8.57
N ARG A 59 1.10 4.45 8.77
CA ARG A 59 0.66 4.88 10.12
C ARG A 59 0.32 3.71 11.04
N SER A 60 -0.32 2.67 10.49
CA SER A 60 -0.65 1.46 11.25
C SER A 60 0.63 0.70 11.65
N LEU A 61 1.63 0.62 10.77
CA LEU A 61 2.95 0.03 11.05
C LEU A 61 3.67 0.77 12.18
N MET A 62 3.72 2.10 12.14
CA MET A 62 4.32 2.91 13.22
C MET A 62 3.65 2.63 14.58
N SER A 63 2.34 2.38 14.59
CA SER A 63 1.61 2.04 15.81
C SER A 63 1.93 0.64 16.37
N VAL A 64 2.39 -0.27 15.51
CA VAL A 64 2.86 -1.62 15.90
C VAL A 64 4.28 -1.56 16.43
N GLU A 65 5.19 -0.81 15.78
CA GLU A 65 6.58 -0.63 16.23
C GLU A 65 6.71 0.08 17.59
N THR A 66 5.73 0.93 17.95
CA THR A 66 5.76 1.71 19.21
C THR A 66 5.23 0.92 20.43
N ARG A 67 4.78 -0.33 20.25
CA ARG A 67 4.23 -1.17 21.33
C ARG A 67 5.25 -2.13 21.92
#